data_AF-A0A7J6V0Z3-F1
#
_entry.id   AF-A0A7J6V0Z3-F1
#
_cell.length_a   1.000
_cell.length_b   1.000
_cell.length_c   1.000
_cell.angle_alpha   90.00
_cell.angle_beta   90.00
_cell.angle_gamma   90.00
#
_symmetry.space_group_name_H-M   'P 1'
#
loop_
_entity.id
_entity.type
_entity.pdbx_description
1 polymer ?
#
loop_
_entity_poly.entity_id
_entity_poly.type
_entity_poly.pdbx_seq_one_letter_code
_entity_poly.pdbx_strand_id
1 'polypeptide(L)'
;MPPLNSDHSPILLSWVTAHKGLFPFRFNNAWTLKPLFFSLVNSEWQSQEQGNHVYVLHQKLKRLKGVLRTWAKLHFSNLNERVEAAKKKLQEVQKLLETNAQDVLLINEDKNNRKEYTDLLKMEYEGLKQKTNCTWMLKGDRCTAFFHGILKERKSSNKIWAIYDSQGSKLTDAAEVQGMVVKHYIELLGSMTTKEVNLETIE
;
A
#
# COMPACT_ATOMS: atom_id res chain seq x y z
N MET A 1 -32.92 -28.08 17.59
CA MET A 1 -33.92 -27.94 18.69
C MET A 1 -34.01 -26.47 19.04
N PRO A 2 -35.20 -25.86 19.09
CA PRO A 2 -35.34 -24.49 19.59
C PRO A 2 -35.19 -24.50 21.13
N PRO A 3 -34.56 -23.49 21.76
CA PRO A 3 -34.38 -23.46 23.20
C PRO A 3 -35.67 -23.02 23.87
N LEU A 4 -36.20 -23.87 24.76
CA LEU A 4 -37.48 -23.60 25.42
C LEU A 4 -37.38 -22.59 26.58
N ASN A 5 -36.20 -22.31 27.15
CA ASN A 5 -36.07 -21.48 28.37
C ASN A 5 -34.71 -20.75 28.54
N SER A 6 -34.04 -20.32 27.46
CA SER A 6 -32.77 -19.59 27.59
C SER A 6 -32.67 -18.45 26.59
N ASP A 7 -32.58 -17.21 27.10
CA ASP A 7 -32.26 -16.00 26.32
C ASP A 7 -30.77 -15.93 25.92
N HIS A 8 -29.97 -16.94 26.26
CA HIS A 8 -28.60 -17.07 25.80
C HIS A 8 -28.58 -17.68 24.40
N SER A 9 -28.82 -16.83 23.41
CA SER A 9 -28.50 -17.13 22.02
C SER A 9 -26.97 -17.15 21.85
N PRO A 10 -26.37 -18.24 21.33
CA PRO A 10 -24.95 -18.25 21.00
C PRO A 10 -24.66 -17.25 19.87
N ILE A 11 -23.65 -16.41 20.04
CA ILE A 11 -23.18 -15.51 18.98
C ILE A 11 -22.50 -16.37 17.91
N LEU A 12 -23.17 -16.54 16.77
CA LEU A 12 -22.58 -17.17 15.59
C LEU A 12 -21.64 -16.17 14.91
N LEU A 13 -20.34 -16.27 15.19
CA LEU A 13 -19.30 -15.54 14.46
C LEU A 13 -18.97 -16.31 13.17
N SER A 14 -19.45 -15.79 12.03
CA SER A 14 -19.00 -16.25 10.72
C SER A 14 -17.81 -15.40 10.25
N TRP A 15 -16.70 -16.08 9.95
CA TRP A 15 -15.51 -15.44 9.41
C TRP A 15 -15.61 -15.45 7.88
N VAL A 16 -15.97 -14.32 7.28
CA VAL A 16 -15.90 -14.18 5.82
C VAL A 16 -14.43 -14.03 5.43
N THR A 17 -13.87 -15.04 4.77
CA THR A 17 -12.57 -14.99 4.12
C THR A 17 -12.66 -14.06 2.90
N ALA A 18 -12.23 -12.82 3.07
CA ALA A 18 -12.16 -11.87 1.96
C ALA A 18 -11.13 -12.36 0.93
N HIS A 19 -11.60 -12.71 -0.28
CA HIS A 19 -10.72 -12.98 -1.41
C HIS A 19 -9.93 -11.72 -1.75
N LYS A 20 -8.61 -11.76 -1.52
CA LYS A 20 -7.71 -10.65 -1.86
C LYS A 20 -7.41 -10.75 -3.35
N GLY A 21 -8.03 -9.88 -4.15
CA GLY A 21 -7.64 -9.68 -5.54
C GLY A 21 -6.20 -9.16 -5.68
N LEU A 22 -5.75 -8.98 -6.91
CA LEU A 22 -4.43 -8.40 -7.20
C LEU A 22 -4.32 -6.99 -6.60
N PHE A 23 -3.28 -6.76 -5.81
CA PHE A 23 -3.05 -5.43 -5.26
C PHE A 23 -2.63 -4.45 -6.37
N PRO A 24 -3.32 -3.30 -6.51
CA PRO A 24 -2.90 -2.28 -7.46
C PRO A 24 -1.52 -1.76 -7.06
N PHE A 25 -0.70 -1.44 -8.07
CA PHE A 25 0.55 -0.75 -7.81
C PHE A 25 0.24 0.65 -7.26
N ARG A 26 0.85 1.00 -6.14
CA ARG A 26 0.78 2.33 -5.55
C ARG A 26 2.20 2.81 -5.32
N PHE A 27 2.51 3.99 -5.84
CA PHE A 27 3.77 4.66 -5.58
C PHE A 27 3.88 4.98 -4.09
N ASN A 28 5.04 4.74 -3.48
CA ASN A 28 5.29 5.14 -2.09
C ASN A 28 6.27 6.31 -2.06
N ASN A 29 5.86 7.42 -1.46
CA ASN A 29 6.66 8.64 -1.38
C ASN A 29 7.99 8.41 -0.66
N ALA A 30 8.07 7.45 0.28
CA ALA A 30 9.30 7.06 0.94
C ALA A 30 10.39 6.57 -0.02
N TRP A 31 10.03 6.13 -1.24
CA TRP A 31 10.99 5.73 -2.27
C TRP A 31 11.91 6.88 -2.68
N THR A 32 11.38 8.10 -2.70
CA THR A 32 12.14 9.31 -3.07
C THR A 32 13.23 9.67 -2.06
N LEU A 33 13.16 9.14 -0.83
CA LEU A 33 14.18 9.37 0.20
C LEU A 33 15.48 8.59 -0.04
N LYS A 34 15.47 7.59 -0.95
CA LYS A 34 16.68 6.84 -1.28
C LYS A 34 17.49 7.56 -2.36
N PRO A 35 18.81 7.76 -2.17
CA PRO A 35 19.65 8.48 -3.13
C PRO A 35 19.61 7.92 -4.56
N LEU A 36 19.49 6.60 -4.71
CA LEU A 36 19.50 5.93 -6.01
C LEU A 36 18.16 6.00 -6.76
N PHE A 37 17.09 6.49 -6.13
CA PHE A 37 15.75 6.50 -6.73
C PHE A 37 15.70 7.28 -8.04
N PHE A 38 16.17 8.54 -8.04
CA PHE A 38 16.13 9.39 -9.25
C PHE A 38 17.02 8.84 -10.37
N SER A 39 18.17 8.28 -10.02
CA SER A 39 19.07 7.67 -11.01
C SER A 39 18.42 6.47 -11.69
N LEU A 40 17.74 5.62 -10.91
CA LEU A 40 16.98 4.48 -11.42
C LEU A 40 15.87 4.92 -12.37
N VAL A 41 15.04 5.89 -11.95
CA VAL A 41 13.95 6.42 -12.76
C VAL A 41 14.49 7.02 -14.06
N ASN A 42 15.54 7.83 -13.99
CA ASN A 42 16.14 8.45 -15.17
C ASN A 42 16.68 7.40 -16.15
N SER A 43 17.40 6.39 -15.66
CA SER A 43 17.95 5.33 -16.52
C SER A 43 16.86 4.59 -17.31
N GLU A 44 15.72 4.31 -16.66
CA GLU A 44 14.57 3.66 -17.31
C GLU A 44 13.81 4.62 -18.22
N TRP A 45 13.78 5.92 -17.91
CA TRP A 45 13.08 6.93 -18.70
C TRP A 45 13.76 7.24 -20.03
N GLN A 46 15.08 7.06 -20.11
CA GLN A 46 15.86 7.26 -21.34
C GLN A 46 15.66 6.15 -22.38
N SER A 47 14.87 5.10 -22.09
CA SER A 47 14.58 4.08 -23.10
C SER A 47 13.90 4.68 -24.34
N GLN A 48 14.38 4.31 -25.52
CA GLN A 48 13.73 4.65 -26.78
C GLN A 48 12.59 3.67 -27.03
N GLU A 49 11.39 4.20 -27.20
CA GLU A 49 10.18 3.45 -27.57
C GLU A 49 9.64 4.10 -28.85
N GLN A 50 9.17 3.28 -29.79
CA GLN A 50 8.60 3.75 -31.05
C GLN A 50 7.06 3.72 -31.00
N GLY A 51 6.41 4.72 -31.60
CA GLY A 51 4.95 4.83 -31.67
C GLY A 51 4.46 6.25 -31.41
N ASN A 52 3.14 6.43 -31.32
CA ASN A 52 2.54 7.69 -30.92
C ASN A 52 2.97 8.06 -29.48
N HIS A 53 3.09 9.36 -29.19
CA HIS A 53 3.42 9.91 -27.87
C HIS A 53 2.64 9.26 -26.71
N VAL A 54 1.35 8.98 -26.87
CA VAL A 54 0.53 8.35 -25.81
C VAL A 54 0.98 6.90 -25.56
N TYR A 55 1.27 6.17 -26.63
CA TYR A 55 1.77 4.80 -26.55
C TYR A 55 3.16 4.76 -25.90
N VAL A 56 4.06 5.64 -26.34
CA VAL A 56 5.40 5.79 -25.77
C VAL A 56 5.35 6.07 -24.26
N LEU A 57 4.50 7.02 -23.84
CA LEU A 57 4.30 7.33 -22.43
C LEU A 57 3.78 6.12 -21.64
N HIS A 58 2.75 5.43 -22.17
CA HIS A 58 2.21 4.23 -21.53
C HIS A 58 3.26 3.15 -21.34
N GLN A 59 4.06 2.88 -22.38
CA GLN A 59 5.07 1.84 -22.36
C GLN A 59 6.20 2.17 -21.37
N LYS A 60 6.66 3.42 -21.32
CA LYS A 60 7.63 3.89 -20.32
C LYS A 60 7.11 3.72 -18.89
N LEU A 61 5.86 4.11 -18.63
CA LEU A 61 5.23 3.94 -17.31
C LEU A 61 5.06 2.46 -16.93
N LYS A 62 4.68 1.61 -17.89
CA LYS A 62 4.52 0.16 -17.70
C LYS A 62 5.84 -0.50 -17.33
N ARG A 63 6.93 -0.14 -18.00
CA ARG A 63 8.28 -0.62 -17.71
C ARG A 63 8.77 -0.12 -16.35
N LEU A 64 8.66 1.18 -16.10
CA LEU A 64 9.06 1.80 -14.83
C LEU A 64 8.33 1.17 -13.63
N LYS A 65 7.04 0.87 -13.77
CA LYS A 65 6.25 0.15 -12.76
C LYS A 65 6.87 -1.22 -12.39
N GLY A 66 7.37 -1.97 -13.37
CA GLY A 66 8.02 -3.26 -13.14
C GLY A 66 9.31 -3.12 -12.33
N VAL A 67 10.17 -2.20 -12.77
CA VAL A 67 11.44 -1.91 -12.10
C VAL A 67 11.23 -1.40 -10.68
N LEU A 68 10.32 -0.45 -10.49
CA LEU A 68 9.98 0.08 -9.17
C LEU A 68 9.40 -0.99 -8.24
N ARG A 69 8.62 -1.95 -8.74
CA ARG A 69 8.12 -3.07 -7.91
C ARG A 69 9.27 -3.93 -7.38
N THR A 70 10.20 -4.32 -8.24
CA THR A 70 11.36 -5.13 -7.85
C THR A 70 12.27 -4.37 -6.88
N TRP A 71 12.58 -3.12 -7.21
CA TRP A 71 13.39 -2.25 -6.37
C TRP A 71 12.74 -1.98 -5.00
N ALA A 72 11.44 -1.71 -4.97
CA ALA A 72 10.69 -1.53 -3.73
C ALA A 72 10.69 -2.80 -2.88
N LYS A 73 10.53 -3.98 -3.49
CA LYS A 73 10.62 -5.26 -2.78
C LYS A 73 12.00 -5.44 -2.16
N LEU A 74 13.08 -5.09 -2.86
CA LEU A 74 14.44 -5.21 -2.34
C LEU A 74 14.72 -4.23 -1.18
N HIS A 75 14.35 -2.96 -1.32
CA HIS A 75 14.77 -1.91 -0.38
C HIS A 75 13.76 -1.58 0.72
N PHE A 76 12.48 -1.96 0.56
CA PHE A 76 11.39 -1.63 1.48
C PHE A 76 10.65 -2.87 2.00
N SER A 77 11.05 -4.09 1.61
CA SER A 77 10.62 -5.26 2.36
C SER A 77 11.13 -5.19 3.79
N ASN A 78 10.33 -5.73 4.70
CA ASN A 78 10.66 -5.88 6.11
C ASN A 78 11.11 -4.57 6.79
N LEU A 79 10.58 -3.43 6.34
CA LEU A 79 10.93 -2.11 6.89
C LEU A 79 10.75 -2.08 8.42
N ASN A 80 9.65 -2.62 8.93
CA ASN A 80 9.37 -2.67 10.37
C ASN A 80 10.42 -3.50 11.13
N GLU A 81 10.79 -4.67 10.60
CA GLU A 81 11.83 -5.51 11.22
C GLU A 81 13.18 -4.80 11.26
N ARG A 82 13.51 -4.04 10.20
CA ARG A 82 14.73 -3.26 10.12
C ARG A 82 14.74 -2.07 11.07
N VAL A 83 13.60 -1.39 11.24
CA VAL A 83 13.44 -0.33 12.26
C VAL A 83 13.71 -0.90 13.66
N GLU A 84 13.11 -2.04 13.98
CA GLU A 84 13.30 -2.71 15.28
C GLU A 84 14.75 -3.21 15.47
N ALA A 85 15.37 -3.78 14.44
CA ALA A 85 16.77 -4.20 14.48
C ALA A 85 17.73 -3.01 14.69
N ALA A 86 17.53 -1.91 13.96
CA ALA A 86 18.32 -0.70 14.11
C ALA A 86 18.14 -0.06 15.50
N LYS A 87 16.93 -0.09 16.05
CA LYS A 87 16.65 0.35 17.41
C LYS A 87 17.41 -0.47 18.45
N LYS A 88 17.38 -1.81 18.35
CA LYS A 88 18.12 -2.70 19.25
C LYS A 88 19.62 -2.45 19.19
N LYS A 89 20.19 -2.38 17.98
CA LYS A 89 21.61 -2.08 17.77
C LYS A 89 22.01 -0.74 18.38
N LEU A 90 21.16 0.28 18.22
CA LEU A 90 21.40 1.59 18.82
C LEU A 90 21.37 1.53 20.36
N GLN A 91 20.43 0.79 20.95
CA GLN A 91 20.35 0.59 22.40
C GLN A 91 21.57 -0.15 22.96
N GLU A 92 22.07 -1.16 22.25
CA GLU A 92 23.26 -1.91 22.63
C GLU A 92 24.50 -1.01 22.68
N VAL A 93 24.74 -0.21 21.63
CA VAL A 93 25.87 0.72 21.60
C VAL A 93 25.74 1.81 22.66
N GLN A 94 24.53 2.32 22.91
CA GLN A 94 24.29 3.30 23.98
C GLN A 94 24.62 2.72 25.36
N LYS A 95 24.24 1.47 25.62
CA LYS A 95 24.55 0.78 26.87
C LYS A 95 26.06 0.58 27.06
N LEU A 96 26.80 0.31 25.98
CA LEU A 96 28.27 0.22 26.03
C LEU A 96 28.90 1.59 26.33
N LEU A 97 28.36 2.67 25.77
CA LEU A 97 28.81 4.04 26.03
C LEU A 97 28.56 4.49 27.48
N GLU A 98 27.51 3.98 28.15
CA GLU A 98 27.29 4.23 29.58
C GLU A 98 28.45 3.70 30.45
N THR A 99 29.08 2.61 30.01
CA THR A 99 30.21 1.99 30.72
C THR A 99 31.55 2.56 30.26
N ASN A 100 31.66 3.00 29.00
CA ASN A 100 32.92 3.43 28.39
C ASN A 100 32.77 4.73 27.58
N ALA A 101 32.49 5.84 28.28
CA ALA A 101 32.04 7.11 27.69
C ALA A 101 33.05 7.85 26.80
N GLN A 102 34.34 7.49 26.85
CA GLN A 102 35.41 8.18 26.10
C GLN A 102 35.90 7.41 24.86
N ASP A 103 35.31 6.25 24.56
CA ASP A 103 35.69 5.47 23.39
C ASP A 103 35.19 6.12 22.10
N VAL A 104 36.13 6.67 21.33
CA VAL A 104 35.87 7.36 20.06
C VAL A 104 35.23 6.43 19.01
N LEU A 105 35.55 5.13 19.03
CA LEU A 105 34.98 4.16 18.10
C LEU A 105 33.50 3.96 18.39
N LEU A 106 33.14 3.76 19.66
CA LEU A 106 31.75 3.61 20.11
C LEU A 106 30.93 4.88 19.85
N ILE A 107 31.50 6.07 20.04
CA ILE A 107 30.84 7.35 19.73
C ILE A 107 30.52 7.45 18.23
N ASN A 108 31.45 7.07 17.36
CA ASN A 108 31.22 7.08 15.91
C ASN A 108 30.20 6.02 15.49
N GLU A 109 30.21 4.85 16.13
CA GLU A 109 29.22 3.81 15.90
C GLU A 109 27.81 4.26 16.31
N ASP A 110 27.66 4.89 17.49
CA ASP A 110 26.38 5.47 17.94
C ASP A 110 25.86 6.51 16.95
N LYS A 111 26.72 7.43 16.48
CA LYS A 111 26.34 8.43 15.46
C LYS A 111 25.81 7.77 14.18
N ASN A 112 26.49 6.74 13.69
CA ASN A 112 26.09 6.01 12.48
C ASN A 112 24.76 5.27 12.68
N ASN A 113 24.62 4.54 13.79
CA ASN A 113 23.40 3.80 14.12
C ASN A 113 22.21 4.76 14.34
N ARG A 114 22.42 5.93 14.98
CA ARG A 114 21.38 6.97 15.12
C ARG A 114 20.92 7.50 13.77
N LYS A 115 21.86 7.75 12.85
CA LYS A 115 21.54 8.22 11.50
C LYS A 115 20.72 7.17 10.76
N GLU A 116 21.17 5.92 10.76
CA GLU A 116 20.46 4.80 10.13
C GLU A 116 19.04 4.64 10.70
N TYR A 117 18.90 4.59 12.03
CA TYR A 117 17.61 4.49 12.70
C TYR A 117 16.69 5.66 12.36
N THR A 118 17.21 6.89 12.36
CA THR A 118 16.45 8.08 12.01
C THR A 118 15.95 8.04 10.56
N ASP A 119 16.77 7.56 9.63
CA ASP A 119 16.39 7.45 8.22
C ASP A 119 15.36 6.34 7.99
N LEU A 120 15.46 5.21 8.71
CA LEU A 120 14.45 4.15 8.72
C LEU A 120 13.10 4.66 9.24
N LEU A 121 13.10 5.40 10.36
CA LEU A 121 11.89 6.01 10.90
C LEU A 121 11.24 7.02 9.94
N LYS A 122 12.04 7.83 9.24
CA LYS A 122 11.52 8.76 8.22
C LYS A 122 10.81 8.00 7.09
N MET A 123 11.40 6.90 6.62
CA MET A 123 10.79 6.08 5.57
C MET A 123 9.49 5.43 6.04
N GLU A 124 9.44 4.90 7.26
CA GLU A 124 8.22 4.33 7.83
C GLU A 124 7.13 5.39 7.96
N TYR A 125 7.49 6.57 8.48
CA TYR A 125 6.59 7.71 8.64
C TYR A 125 5.96 8.13 7.31
N GLU A 126 6.75 8.38 6.26
CA GLU A 126 6.21 8.78 4.95
C GLU A 126 5.29 7.72 4.36
N GLY A 127 5.64 6.43 4.52
CA GLY A 127 4.80 5.32 4.08
C GLY A 127 3.46 5.25 4.83
N LEU A 128 3.47 5.45 6.14
CA LEU A 128 2.25 5.46 6.97
C LEU A 128 1.38 6.68 6.67
N LYS A 129 1.99 7.86 6.60
CA LYS A 129 1.33 9.13 6.26
C LYS A 129 0.58 9.04 4.93
N GLN A 130 1.23 8.48 3.90
CA GLN A 130 0.59 8.31 2.60
C GLN A 130 -0.56 7.30 2.66
N LYS A 131 -0.40 6.18 3.40
CA LYS A 131 -1.48 5.18 3.56
C LYS A 131 -2.69 5.73 4.31
N THR A 132 -2.47 6.57 5.31
CA THR A 132 -3.54 7.23 6.08
C THR A 132 -4.07 8.49 5.42
N ASN A 133 -3.49 8.94 4.30
CA ASN A 133 -3.84 10.20 3.64
C ASN A 133 -3.95 11.36 4.66
N CYS A 134 -3.05 11.36 5.65
CA CYS A 134 -3.11 12.30 6.77
C CYS A 134 -2.27 13.53 6.42
N THR A 135 -2.92 14.68 6.25
CA THR A 135 -2.28 15.95 5.87
C THR A 135 -1.77 16.72 7.08
N TRP A 136 -2.42 16.58 8.23
CA TRP A 136 -2.13 17.33 9.44
C TRP A 136 -1.67 16.40 10.57
N MET A 137 -0.39 16.48 10.94
CA MET A 137 0.10 15.91 12.18
C MET A 137 0.97 16.95 12.86
N LEU A 138 0.67 17.26 14.12
CA LEU A 138 1.56 18.09 14.94
C LEU A 138 2.91 17.38 15.02
N LYS A 139 3.96 18.04 14.53
CA LYS A 139 5.36 17.62 14.62
C LYS A 139 5.76 17.50 16.09
N GLY A 140 5.44 16.40 16.75
CA GLY A 140 5.75 16.22 18.17
C GLY A 140 6.09 14.79 18.49
N ASP A 141 5.20 13.86 18.13
CA ASP A 141 5.37 12.47 18.50
C ASP A 141 5.28 11.54 17.28
N ARG A 142 6.32 10.72 17.08
CA ARG A 142 6.40 9.74 15.98
C ARG A 142 5.63 8.48 16.36
N CYS A 143 4.37 8.64 16.74
CA CYS A 143 3.55 7.54 17.21
C CYS A 143 2.99 6.75 16.02
N THR A 144 3.61 5.62 15.70
CA THR A 144 3.11 4.68 14.68
C THR A 144 1.73 4.12 15.06
N ALA A 145 1.42 4.02 16.37
CA ALA A 145 0.13 3.54 16.85
C ALA A 145 -1.05 4.40 16.37
N PHE A 146 -0.87 5.72 16.26
CA PHE A 146 -1.88 6.62 15.69
C PHE A 146 -2.22 6.24 14.25
N PHE A 147 -1.20 6.08 13.40
CA PHE A 147 -1.41 5.66 12.02
C PHE A 147 -2.07 4.28 11.94
N HIS A 148 -1.64 3.33 12.77
CA HIS A 148 -2.24 2.00 12.81
C HIS A 148 -3.71 2.03 13.24
N GLY A 149 -4.09 2.93 14.15
CA GLY A 149 -5.48 3.19 14.52
C GLY A 149 -6.33 3.60 13.30
N ILE A 150 -5.88 4.62 12.56
CA ILE A 150 -6.56 5.09 11.33
C ILE A 150 -6.65 3.98 10.28
N LEU A 151 -5.56 3.23 10.08
CA LEU A 151 -5.54 2.14 9.10
C LEU A 151 -6.52 1.02 9.48
N LYS A 152 -6.65 0.71 10.78
CA LYS A 152 -7.59 -0.28 11.29
C LYS A 152 -9.03 0.17 11.08
N GLU A 153 -9.35 1.41 11.43
CA GLU A 153 -10.67 2.01 11.20
C GLU A 153 -11.03 1.97 9.72
N ARG A 154 -10.17 2.50 8.84
CA ARG A 154 -10.41 2.47 7.38
C ARG A 154 -10.60 1.07 6.83
N LYS A 155 -9.82 0.10 7.31
CA LYS A 155 -9.98 -1.30 6.90
C LYS A 155 -11.35 -1.85 7.31
N SER A 156 -11.86 -1.43 8.47
CA SER A 156 -13.20 -1.80 8.94
C SER A 156 -14.30 -1.12 8.12
N SER A 157 -14.21 0.19 7.92
CA SER A 157 -15.22 0.99 7.21
C SER A 157 -15.27 0.69 5.71
N ASN A 158 -14.13 0.40 5.08
CA ASN A 158 -14.07 0.05 3.66
C ASN A 158 -14.38 -1.42 3.38
N LYS A 159 -14.62 -2.23 4.41
CA LYS A 159 -15.02 -3.63 4.22
C LYS A 159 -16.46 -3.66 3.75
N ILE A 160 -16.66 -4.08 2.50
CA ILE A 160 -17.99 -4.38 1.98
C ILE A 160 -18.47 -5.67 2.66
N TRP A 161 -19.47 -5.54 3.53
CA TRP A 161 -20.04 -6.67 4.28
C TRP A 161 -21.11 -7.40 3.50
N ALA A 162 -21.94 -6.66 2.78
CA ALA A 162 -22.94 -7.19 1.88
C ALA A 162 -23.34 -6.11 0.87
N ILE A 163 -23.83 -6.54 -0.29
CA ILE A 163 -24.51 -5.66 -1.24
C ILE A 163 -25.90 -6.26 -1.49
N TYR A 164 -26.89 -5.40 -1.69
CA TYR A 164 -28.26 -5.81 -2.01
C TYR A 164 -28.46 -5.74 -3.52
N ASP A 165 -29.08 -6.77 -4.08
CA ASP A 165 -29.48 -6.79 -5.49
C ASP A 165 -30.73 -5.91 -5.72
N SER A 166 -31.08 -5.64 -6.98
CA SER A 166 -32.29 -4.90 -7.37
C SER A 166 -33.58 -5.53 -6.85
N GLN A 167 -33.56 -6.84 -6.53
CA GLN A 167 -34.66 -7.59 -5.93
C GLN A 167 -34.63 -7.61 -4.38
N GLY A 168 -33.71 -6.87 -3.75
CA GLY A 168 -33.57 -6.80 -2.29
C GLY A 168 -32.86 -8.01 -1.64
N SER A 169 -32.35 -8.96 -2.43
CA SER A 169 -31.60 -10.11 -1.92
C SER A 169 -30.20 -9.70 -1.44
N LYS A 170 -29.81 -10.16 -0.26
CA LYS A 170 -28.50 -9.84 0.36
C LYS A 170 -27.41 -10.78 -0.17
N LEU A 171 -26.46 -10.23 -0.91
CA LEU A 171 -25.26 -10.95 -1.36
C LEU A 171 -24.13 -10.73 -0.35
N THR A 172 -23.62 -11.83 0.19
CA THR A 172 -22.51 -11.82 1.16
C THR A 172 -21.28 -12.53 0.61
N ASP A 173 -21.45 -13.40 -0.39
CA ASP A 173 -20.33 -14.09 -1.03
C ASP A 173 -19.51 -13.16 -1.93
N ALA A 174 -18.20 -13.33 -1.91
CA ALA A 174 -17.28 -12.45 -2.61
C ALA A 174 -17.37 -12.61 -4.14
N ALA A 175 -17.63 -13.82 -4.65
CA ALA A 175 -17.74 -14.05 -6.08
C ALA A 175 -19.05 -13.47 -6.64
N GLU A 176 -20.15 -13.64 -5.90
CA GLU A 176 -21.45 -13.05 -6.24
C GLU A 176 -21.39 -11.52 -6.26
N VAL A 177 -20.78 -10.92 -5.24
CA VAL A 177 -20.57 -9.47 -5.16
C VAL A 177 -19.74 -8.96 -6.34
N GLN A 178 -18.66 -9.65 -6.71
CA GLN A 178 -17.84 -9.28 -7.86
C GLN A 178 -18.64 -9.33 -9.17
N GLY A 179 -19.38 -10.41 -9.40
CA GLY A 179 -20.21 -10.58 -10.59
C GLY A 179 -21.28 -9.49 -10.72
N MET A 180 -21.94 -9.15 -9.61
CA MET A 180 -22.96 -8.10 -9.60
C MET A 180 -22.36 -6.72 -9.88
N VAL A 181 -21.22 -6.37 -9.27
CA VAL A 181 -20.54 -5.09 -9.56
C VAL A 181 -20.15 -5.02 -11.04
N VAL A 182 -19.60 -6.09 -11.61
CA VAL A 182 -19.25 -6.14 -13.04
C VAL A 182 -20.49 -5.94 -13.91
N LYS A 183 -21.58 -6.69 -13.64
CA LYS A 183 -22.85 -6.57 -14.36
C LYS A 183 -23.39 -5.14 -14.32
N HIS A 184 -23.42 -4.53 -13.14
CA HIS A 184 -23.90 -3.16 -12.97
C HIS A 184 -23.11 -2.14 -13.80
N TYR A 185 -21.77 -2.22 -13.81
CA TYR A 185 -20.95 -1.32 -14.62
C TYR A 185 -21.03 -1.59 -16.12
N ILE A 186 -21.24 -2.84 -16.55
CA ILE A 186 -21.51 -3.17 -17.96
C ILE A 186 -22.83 -2.52 -18.41
N GLU A 187 -23.87 -2.62 -17.60
CA GLU A 187 -25.17 -1.99 -17.88
C GLU A 187 -25.07 -0.45 -17.88
N LEU A 188 -24.34 0.12 -16.92
CA LEU A 188 -24.16 1.57 -16.77
C LEU A 188 -23.34 2.20 -17.91
N LEU A 189 -22.23 1.57 -18.29
CA LEU A 189 -21.32 2.10 -19.30
C LEU A 189 -21.72 1.69 -20.74
N GLY A 190 -22.67 0.76 -20.86
CA GLY A 190 -23.13 0.19 -22.12
C GLY A 190 -22.17 -0.84 -22.72
N SER A 191 -22.71 -1.77 -23.49
CA SER A 191 -21.91 -2.55 -24.44
C SER A 191 -21.62 -1.66 -25.66
N MET A 192 -20.37 -1.59 -26.12
CA MET A 192 -20.06 -0.91 -27.38
C MET A 192 -20.96 -1.48 -28.47
N THR A 193 -21.95 -0.71 -28.90
CA THR A 193 -22.61 -0.97 -30.17
C THR A 193 -21.58 -0.61 -31.23
N THR A 194 -20.93 -1.62 -31.79
CA THR A 194 -20.14 -1.48 -33.02
C THR A 194 -21.10 -1.01 -34.11
N LYS A 195 -21.26 0.30 -34.26
CA LYS A 195 -21.76 0.85 -35.51
C LYS A 195 -20.67 0.58 -36.53
N GLU A 196 -20.92 -0.35 -37.43
CA GLU A 196 -20.15 -0.52 -38.65
C GLU A 196 -20.13 0.83 -39.36
N VAL A 197 -18.99 1.52 -39.31
CA VAL A 197 -18.76 2.69 -40.14
C VAL A 197 -18.45 2.14 -41.53
N ASN A 198 -19.48 2.05 -42.38
CA ASN A 198 -19.29 1.85 -43.80
C ASN A 198 -18.46 3.02 -44.34
N LEU A 199 -17.22 2.72 -44.73
CA LEU A 199 -16.26 3.67 -45.32
C LEU A 199 -16.50 3.88 -46.82
N GLU A 200 -17.62 3.41 -47.38
CA GLU A 200 -17.98 3.60 -48.78
C GLU A 200 -18.77 4.89 -49.02
N THR A 201 -18.21 6.06 -48.68
CA THR A 201 -18.54 7.33 -49.39
C THR A 201 -17.60 8.44 -48.95
N ILE A 202 -16.41 8.49 -49.54
CA ILE A 202 -15.72 9.75 -49.82
C ILE A 202 -15.16 9.59 -51.25
N GLU A 203 -15.97 9.99 -52.23
CA GLU A 203 -15.48 10.43 -53.54
C GLU A 203 -14.87 11.84 -53.41
#